data_AF-A0A060BHQ2-F1
#
_entry.id   AF-A0A060BHQ2-F1
#
_cell.length_a   1.000
_cell.length_b   1.000
_cell.length_c   1.000
_cell.angle_alpha   90.00
_cell.angle_beta   90.00
_cell.angle_gamma   90.00
#
_symmetry.space_group_name_H-M   'P 1'
#
loop_
_entity.id
_entity.type
_entity.pdbx_description
1 polymer ?
#
loop_
_entity_poly.entity_id
_entity_poly.type
_entity_poly.pdbx_seq_one_letter_code
_entity_poly.pdbx_strand_id
1 'polypeptide(L)' 'MAPDGAIDWWCAPNLDSAPLFDRLLDPEIGGFFQIEPDVPYRIERAYRADSNVLENPLFNR' A
#
# COMPACT_ATOMS: atom_id res chain seq x y z
N MET A 1 -1.43 1.70 2.46
CA MET A 1 -1.38 0.83 1.28
C MET A 1 -2.67 1.01 0.50
N ALA A 2 -2.52 1.38 -0.78
CA ALA A 2 -3.60 1.44 -1.75
C ALA A 2 -4.15 0.02 -2.03
N PRO A 3 -5.35 -0.11 -2.63
CA PRO A 3 -5.93 -1.42 -2.90
C PRO A 3 -5.00 -2.30 -3.74
N ASP A 4 -4.33 -1.77 -4.76
CA ASP A 4 -3.38 -2.45 -5.66
C ASP A 4 -2.06 -2.92 -5.01
N GLY A 5 -1.94 -2.85 -3.68
CA GLY A 5 -0.75 -3.25 -2.95
C GLY A 5 0.37 -2.21 -2.93
N ALA A 6 0.11 -0.98 -3.40
CA ALA A 6 1.12 0.07 -3.41
C ALA A 6 1.22 0.87 -2.10
N ILE A 7 2.44 1.31 -1.77
CA ILE A 7 2.77 2.30 -0.77
C ILE A 7 3.22 3.57 -1.50
N ASP A 8 2.30 4.53 -1.64
CA ASP A 8 2.51 5.80 -2.36
C ASP A 8 3.18 6.88 -1.50
N TRP A 9 3.15 6.71 -0.18
CA TRP A 9 3.70 7.66 0.78
C TRP A 9 4.31 6.93 1.97
N TRP A 10 5.57 7.20 2.26
CA TRP A 10 6.21 6.71 3.48
C TRP A 10 7.42 7.57 3.89
N CYS A 11 7.32 8.24 5.03
CA CYS A 11 8.47 8.84 5.70
C CYS A 11 9.15 7.77 6.56
N ALA A 12 10.29 7.26 6.09
CA ALA A 12 11.07 6.22 6.75
C ALA A 12 12.48 6.74 7.06
N PRO A 13 13.09 6.37 8.20
CA PRO A 13 12.58 5.44 9.21
C PRO A 13 11.57 6.07 10.18
N ASN A 14 11.54 7.40 10.28
CA ASN A 14 10.68 8.13 11.22
C ASN A 14 9.60 8.92 10.48
N LEU A 15 8.47 9.16 11.15
CA LEU A 15 7.33 9.88 10.58
C LEU A 15 7.68 11.30 10.08
N ASP A 16 8.68 11.93 10.70
CA ASP A 16 9.18 13.26 10.38
C ASP A 16 10.41 13.27 9.45
N SER A 17 10.82 12.10 8.95
CA SER A 17 11.87 12.02 7.93
C SER A 17 11.37 12.55 6.58
N ALA A 18 12.31 12.89 5.70
CA ALA A 18 11.97 13.12 4.29
C ALA A 18 11.25 11.88 3.72
N PRO A 19 10.27 12.05 2.81
CA PRO A 19 9.57 10.92 2.23
C PRO A 19 10.53 10.04 1.45
N LEU A 20 10.49 8.73 1.73
CA LEU A 20 11.14 7.71 0.91
C LEU A 20 10.31 7.46 -0.36
N PHE A 21 8.99 7.60 -0.26
CA PHE A 21 8.03 7.59 -1.36
C PHE A 21 7.08 8.76 -1.20
N ASP A 22 6.77 9.45 -2.29
CA ASP A 22 5.86 10.60 -2.39
C ASP A 22 5.04 10.63 -3.70
N ARG A 23 4.77 9.46 -4.32
CA ARG A 23 3.85 9.33 -5.48
C ARG A 23 2.47 9.94 -5.25
N LEU A 24 2.04 10.06 -3.98
CA LEU A 24 0.81 10.77 -3.62
C LEU A 24 0.86 12.27 -3.95
N LEU A 25 2.03 12.91 -3.85
CA LEU A 25 2.23 14.33 -4.19
C LEU A 25 2.65 14.53 -5.64
N ASP A 26 3.57 13.69 -6.13
CA ASP A 26 4.06 13.75 -7.50
C ASP A 26 3.97 12.36 -8.15
N PRO A 27 2.92 12.11 -8.97
CA PRO A 27 2.72 10.83 -9.63
C PRO A 27 3.82 10.41 -10.61
N GLU A 28 4.62 11.35 -11.12
CA GLU A 28 5.61 11.10 -12.17
C GLU A 28 6.97 10.71 -11.59
N ILE A 29 7.44 11.43 -10.55
CA ILE A 29 8.79 11.24 -10.00
C ILE A 29 8.80 10.74 -8.55
N GLY A 30 7.66 10.77 -7.84
CA GLY A 30 7.63 10.56 -6.39
C GLY A 30 7.89 9.12 -5.91
N GLY A 31 8.05 8.16 -6.81
CA GLY A 31 8.41 6.79 -6.46
C GLY A 31 7.38 6.07 -5.57
N PHE A 32 7.44 4.74 -5.57
CA PHE A 32 6.54 3.92 -4.76
C PHE A 32 7.14 2.53 -4.60
N PHE A 33 6.57 1.78 -3.68
CA PHE A 33 6.82 0.34 -3.57
C PHE A 33 5.50 -0.40 -3.69
N GLN A 34 5.45 -1.45 -4.51
CA GLN A 34 4.23 -2.23 -4.74
C GLN A 34 4.52 -3.72 -4.72
N ILE A 35 3.59 -4.47 -4.13
CA ILE A 35 3.56 -5.93 -4.21
C ILE A 35 2.18 -6.30 -4.76
N GLU A 36 2.17 -7.05 -5.85
CA GLU A 36 0.94 -7.62 -6.42
C GLU A 36 1.19 -9.03 -6.98
N PRO A 37 0.15 -9.89 -7.03
CA PRO A 37 0.20 -11.15 -7.77
C PRO A 37 0.47 -10.94 -9.25
N ASP A 38 1.20 -11.86 -9.87
CA ASP A 38 1.47 -11.92 -11.30
C ASP A 38 0.33 -12.58 -12.12
N VAL A 39 -0.76 -12.96 -11.46
CA VAL A 39 -1.98 -13.56 -12.03
C VAL A 39 -3.21 -12.72 -11.71
N PRO A 40 -4.31 -12.81 -12.48
CA PRO A 40 -5.54 -12.10 -12.16
C PRO A 40 -6.04 -12.39 -10.74
N TYR A 41 -6.32 -11.32 -10.01
CA TYR A 41 -6.71 -11.40 -8.60
C TYR A 41 -7.83 -10.41 -8.27
N ARG A 42 -8.50 -10.66 -7.15
CA ARG A 42 -9.43 -9.75 -6.50
C ARG A 42 -8.99 -9.54 -5.05
N ILE A 43 -9.32 -8.37 -4.52
CA ILE A 43 -8.97 -7.96 -3.18
C ILE A 43 -10.26 -7.65 -2.43
N GLU A 44 -10.35 -8.14 -1.20
CA GLU A 44 -11.33 -7.68 -0.22
C GLU A 44 -10.61 -7.01 0.93
N ARG A 45 -11.27 -6.07 1.61
CA ARG A 45 -10.66 -5.33 2.73
C ARG A 45 -11.58 -5.39 3.93
N ALA A 46 -11.02 -5.79 5.06
CA ALA A 46 -11.74 -5.82 6.31
C ALA A 46 -10.78 -5.53 7.47
N TYR A 47 -11.28 -4.87 8.51
CA TYR A 47 -10.56 -4.81 9.77
C TYR A 47 -10.58 -6.19 10.41
N ARG A 48 -9.41 -6.65 10.87
CA ARG A 48 -9.34 -7.84 11.73
C ARG A 48 -10.12 -7.55 13.01
N ALA A 49 -10.97 -8.49 13.40
CA ALA A 49 -11.81 -8.39 14.59
C ALA A 49 -11.01 -7.92 15.81
N ASP A 50 -11.59 -6.99 16.57
CA ASP A 50 -11.04 -6.42 17.79
C ASP A 50 -9.63 -5.80 17.64
N SER A 51 -9.30 -5.27 16.46
CA SER A 51 -8.01 -4.62 16.20
C SER A 51 -8.12 -3.46 15.21
N ASN A 52 -7.13 -2.55 15.24
CA ASN A 52 -6.94 -1.51 14.23
C ASN A 52 -6.13 -1.99 13.01
N VAL A 53 -6.03 -3.31 12.81
CA VAL A 53 -5.31 -3.89 11.67
C VAL A 53 -6.28 -4.03 10.50
N LEU A 54 -5.98 -3.36 9.40
CA LEU A 54 -6.68 -3.52 8.13
C LEU A 54 -6.02 -4.64 7.33
N GLU A 55 -6.77 -5.67 6.99
CA GLU A 55 -6.32 -6.80 6.17
C GLU A 55 -6.80 -6.63 4.72
N ASN A 56 -5.96 -7.05 3.78
CA ASN A 56 -6.27 -7.04 2.34
C ASN A 56 -6.06 -8.46 1.76
N PRO A 57 -6.90 -9.46 2.10
CA PRO A 57 -6.80 -10.79 1.51
C PRO A 57 -6.89 -10.74 -0.01
N LEU A 58 -6.00 -11.51 -0.65
CA LEU A 58 -5.91 -11.69 -2.09
C LEU A 58 -6.62 -13.00 -2.47
N PHE A 59 -7.47 -12.95 -3.47
CA PHE A 59 -8.17 -14.11 -4.02
C PHE A 59 -7.82 -14.25 -5.49
N ASN A 60 -7.52 -15.47 -5.93
CA ASN A 60 -7.40 -15.75 -7.35
C ASN A 60 -8.75 -15.54 -8.02
N ARG A 61 -8.74 -14.92 -9.21
CA ARG A 61 -9.96 -14.73 -10.00
C ARG A 61 -10.35 -16.01 -10.74
#